data_AF-A0A970WFD1-F1
#
_entry.id   AF-A0A970WFD1-F1
#
_cell.length_a   1.000
_cell.length_b   1.000
_cell.length_c   1.000
_cell.angle_alpha   90.00
_cell.angle_beta   90.00
_cell.angle_gamma   90.00
#
_symmetry.space_group_name_H-M   'P 1'
#
loop_
_entity.id
_entity.type
_entity.pdbx_description
1 polymer ?
#
loop_
_entity_poly.entity_id
_entity_poly.type
_entity_poly.pdbx_seq_one_letter_code
_entity_poly.pdbx_strand_id
1 'polypeptide(L)'
;MNKANTASEQRQWFHGIDLFSRVNGPISELTRLQQSLLFAELSQIAYMPPEPALTCVRKIGFSESLYFDRDGAQAYRFRNQYDCVIVCRGTEPTEWNDVKADANAVTVLAETIGRVHSGFNREVNDLWPILERALAENELPLWFAGHSLGGAMATICARRCKLSRLTVEPAGLFTYGSPRVGNRAYVNHCQLVHFRWVNNNDIVTRVPPAWWGYRHGGREMYIDCKGRVRDVDGWHRVVDRVRGFFRSLRRFKIDHFSDHSTEEYIASIHAAVQKQQRAMARRARRPRRVAAA
;
A
#
# COMPACT_ATOMS: atom_id res chain seq x y z
N MET A 1 -18.47 -25.54 -17.05
CA MET A 1 -18.32 -24.84 -15.74
C MET A 1 -19.63 -24.12 -15.42
N ASN A 2 -20.31 -24.51 -14.33
CA ASN A 2 -21.67 -24.08 -14.01
C ASN A 2 -21.71 -22.65 -13.42
N LYS A 3 -22.54 -21.77 -14.00
CA LYS A 3 -22.79 -20.38 -13.53
C LYS A 3 -23.23 -20.28 -12.06
N ALA A 4 -23.78 -21.35 -11.49
CA ALA A 4 -24.22 -21.39 -10.09
C ALA A 4 -23.04 -21.49 -9.09
N ASN A 5 -21.94 -22.17 -9.44
CA ASN A 5 -20.74 -22.25 -8.59
C ASN A 5 -19.97 -20.93 -8.57
N THR A 6 -19.93 -20.22 -9.70
CA THR A 6 -19.26 -18.91 -9.80
C THR A 6 -19.94 -17.84 -8.94
N ALA A 7 -21.27 -17.89 -8.79
CA ALA A 7 -22.00 -16.91 -7.98
C ALA A 7 -21.82 -17.13 -6.45
N SER A 8 -21.71 -18.39 -5.99
CA SER A 8 -21.43 -18.70 -4.58
C SER A 8 -19.97 -18.39 -4.22
N GLU A 9 -19.02 -18.72 -5.10
CA GLU A 9 -17.60 -18.35 -4.95
C GLU A 9 -17.42 -16.82 -4.95
N GLN A 10 -18.09 -16.10 -5.86
CA GLN A 10 -18.06 -14.63 -5.88
C GLN A 10 -18.61 -14.02 -4.58
N ARG A 11 -19.71 -14.54 -4.03
CA ARG A 11 -20.26 -14.06 -2.75
C ARG A 11 -19.27 -14.20 -1.59
N GLN A 12 -18.42 -15.23 -1.60
CA GLN A 12 -17.39 -15.41 -0.59
C GLN A 12 -16.33 -14.30 -0.64
N TRP A 13 -15.91 -13.88 -1.85
CA TRP A 13 -14.97 -12.77 -2.01
C TRP A 13 -15.57 -11.42 -1.59
N PHE A 14 -16.86 -11.19 -1.85
CA PHE A 14 -17.50 -9.92 -1.49
C PHE A 14 -17.93 -9.82 -0.02
N HIS A 15 -17.88 -10.91 0.75
CA HIS A 15 -18.29 -10.91 2.15
C HIS A 15 -17.21 -10.24 3.02
N GLY A 16 -17.52 -9.07 3.57
CA GLY A 16 -16.62 -8.35 4.50
C GLY A 16 -15.71 -7.28 3.84
N ILE A 17 -15.88 -6.98 2.55
CA ILE A 17 -15.20 -5.83 1.92
C ILE A 17 -16.08 -4.59 2.05
N ASP A 18 -15.64 -3.64 2.87
CA ASP A 18 -16.22 -2.30 2.90
C ASP A 18 -15.45 -1.36 1.95
N LEU A 19 -16.14 -0.86 0.92
CA LEU A 19 -15.59 0.10 -0.05
C LEU A 19 -16.09 1.52 0.26
N PHE A 20 -15.22 2.34 0.84
CA PHE A 20 -15.49 3.71 1.25
C PHE A 20 -15.08 4.75 0.19
N SER A 21 -14.05 4.50 -0.62
CA SER A 21 -13.58 5.49 -1.59
C SER A 21 -14.48 5.60 -2.81
N ARG A 22 -14.59 6.83 -3.33
CA ARG A 22 -15.23 7.15 -4.61
C ARG A 22 -14.35 8.14 -5.36
N VAL A 23 -14.05 7.85 -6.62
CA VAL A 23 -13.17 8.63 -7.48
C VAL A 23 -13.94 9.03 -8.73
N ASN A 24 -14.38 10.28 -8.75
CA ASN A 24 -15.15 10.86 -9.87
C ASN A 24 -14.33 11.93 -10.65
N GLY A 25 -13.06 12.09 -10.29
CA GLY A 25 -12.14 13.10 -10.81
C GLY A 25 -10.68 12.64 -10.59
N PRO A 26 -9.69 13.50 -10.91
CA PRO A 26 -8.29 13.17 -10.72
C PRO A 26 -7.95 12.82 -9.26
N ILE A 27 -7.18 11.75 -9.04
CA ILE A 27 -6.72 11.33 -7.70
C ILE A 27 -5.90 12.44 -7.02
N SER A 28 -5.23 13.30 -7.81
CA SER A 28 -4.46 14.45 -7.32
C SER A 28 -5.31 15.48 -6.54
N GLU A 29 -6.62 15.54 -6.77
CA GLU A 29 -7.54 16.44 -6.08
C GLU A 29 -7.98 15.91 -4.70
N LEU A 30 -7.79 14.61 -4.45
CA LEU A 30 -8.10 14.01 -3.15
C LEU A 30 -7.09 14.49 -2.10
N THR A 31 -7.57 14.67 -0.86
CA THR A 31 -6.67 14.89 0.27
C THR A 31 -5.74 13.70 0.47
N ARG A 32 -4.57 13.90 1.10
CA ARG A 32 -3.61 12.81 1.33
C ARG A 32 -4.21 11.61 2.08
N LEU A 33 -5.14 11.84 3.01
CA LEU A 33 -5.81 10.76 3.73
C LEU A 33 -6.82 10.03 2.84
N GLN A 34 -7.54 10.73 1.97
CA GLN A 34 -8.43 10.10 0.98
C GLN A 34 -7.65 9.29 -0.06
N GLN A 35 -6.53 9.81 -0.56
CA GLN A 35 -5.62 9.04 -1.41
C GLN A 35 -5.13 7.78 -0.68
N SER A 36 -4.73 7.92 0.59
CA SER A 36 -4.29 6.77 1.39
C SER A 36 -5.40 5.74 1.62
N LEU A 37 -6.65 6.17 1.79
CA LEU A 37 -7.77 5.23 1.91
C LEU A 37 -7.99 4.47 0.60
N LEU A 38 -8.03 5.20 -0.51
CA LEU A 38 -8.19 4.64 -1.86
C LEU A 38 -7.13 3.57 -2.14
N PHE A 39 -5.85 3.91 -1.96
CA PHE A 39 -4.77 2.98 -2.26
C PHE A 39 -4.69 1.80 -1.28
N ALA A 40 -5.20 1.94 -0.04
CA ALA A 40 -5.34 0.81 0.88
C ALA A 40 -6.43 -0.17 0.41
N GLU A 41 -7.58 0.33 0.00
CA GLU A 41 -8.67 -0.49 -0.58
C GLU A 41 -8.23 -1.18 -1.86
N LEU A 42 -7.56 -0.47 -2.78
CA LEU A 42 -7.02 -1.08 -3.99
C LEU A 42 -5.98 -2.16 -3.67
N SER A 43 -5.16 -1.98 -2.63
CA SER A 43 -4.20 -2.99 -2.17
C SER A 43 -4.88 -4.22 -1.58
N GLN A 44 -6.06 -4.07 -0.94
CA GLN A 44 -6.89 -5.21 -0.50
C GLN A 44 -7.48 -5.93 -1.72
N ILE A 45 -8.00 -5.16 -2.70
CA ILE A 45 -8.59 -5.69 -3.93
C ILE A 45 -7.59 -6.49 -4.76
N ALA A 46 -6.29 -6.15 -4.71
CA ALA A 46 -5.26 -6.88 -5.44
C ALA A 46 -5.11 -8.35 -5.04
N TYR A 47 -5.64 -8.78 -3.88
CA TYR A 47 -5.68 -10.18 -3.47
C TYR A 47 -6.83 -10.99 -4.09
N MET A 48 -7.79 -10.32 -4.74
CA MET A 48 -8.97 -10.94 -5.30
C MET A 48 -8.71 -11.46 -6.72
N PRO A 49 -9.46 -12.47 -7.18
CA PRO A 49 -9.44 -12.85 -8.59
C PRO A 49 -9.92 -11.72 -9.51
N PRO A 50 -9.60 -11.76 -10.82
CA PRO A 50 -9.87 -10.65 -11.76
C PRO A 50 -11.32 -10.16 -11.81
N GLU A 51 -12.30 -11.06 -11.82
CA GLU A 51 -13.73 -10.71 -11.92
C GLU A 51 -14.26 -9.97 -10.66
N PRO A 52 -14.07 -10.49 -9.44
CA PRO A 52 -14.37 -9.74 -8.22
C PRO A 52 -13.62 -8.41 -8.11
N ALA A 53 -12.33 -8.40 -8.50
CA ALA A 53 -11.53 -7.18 -8.48
C ALA A 53 -12.10 -6.09 -9.38
N LEU A 54 -12.43 -6.44 -10.64
CA LEU A 54 -13.09 -5.53 -11.59
C LEU A 54 -14.41 -4.98 -11.03
N THR A 55 -15.21 -5.84 -10.40
CA THR A 55 -16.48 -5.44 -9.78
C THR A 55 -16.28 -4.42 -8.66
N CYS A 56 -15.26 -4.62 -7.81
CA CYS A 56 -14.95 -3.69 -6.71
C CYS A 56 -14.43 -2.35 -7.24
N VAL A 57 -13.46 -2.36 -8.15
CA VAL A 57 -12.86 -1.11 -8.64
C VAL A 57 -13.83 -0.28 -9.48
N ARG A 58 -14.79 -0.91 -10.16
CA ARG A 58 -15.92 -0.21 -10.81
C ARG A 58 -16.80 0.55 -9.83
N LYS A 59 -17.04 0.00 -8.63
CA LYS A 59 -17.78 0.71 -7.56
C LYS A 59 -17.00 1.90 -6.99
N ILE A 60 -15.66 1.84 -7.04
CA ILE A 60 -14.78 2.94 -6.60
C ILE A 60 -14.73 4.04 -7.67
N GLY A 61 -14.69 3.69 -8.96
CA GLY A 61 -14.62 4.65 -10.07
C GLY A 61 -13.60 4.32 -11.16
N PHE A 62 -13.06 3.09 -11.19
CA PHE A 62 -12.21 2.61 -12.27
C PHE A 62 -13.01 1.78 -13.28
N SER A 63 -12.90 2.11 -14.56
CA SER A 63 -13.61 1.43 -15.65
C SER A 63 -12.90 0.16 -16.10
N GLU A 64 -11.58 0.13 -15.97
CA GLU A 64 -10.71 -0.93 -16.46
C GLU A 64 -9.93 -1.60 -15.32
N SER A 65 -9.76 -2.92 -15.46
CA SER A 65 -8.87 -3.74 -14.65
C SER A 65 -8.10 -4.68 -15.59
N LEU A 66 -6.78 -4.68 -15.48
CA LEU A 66 -5.91 -5.61 -16.20
C LEU A 66 -5.04 -6.35 -15.18
N TYR A 67 -5.08 -7.67 -15.20
CA TYR A 67 -4.34 -8.53 -14.28
C TYR A 67 -3.04 -9.03 -14.92
N PHE A 68 -1.97 -9.06 -14.13
CA PHE A 68 -0.66 -9.56 -14.51
C PHE A 68 -0.24 -10.64 -13.51
N ASP A 69 0.20 -11.77 -14.04
CA ASP A 69 0.71 -12.90 -13.27
C ASP A 69 1.93 -13.49 -14.00
N ARG A 70 3.07 -13.51 -13.31
CA ARG A 70 4.29 -14.10 -13.83
C ARG A 70 5.10 -14.71 -12.70
N ASP A 71 5.22 -16.04 -12.73
CA ASP A 71 6.07 -16.81 -11.80
C ASP A 71 5.78 -16.52 -10.31
N GLY A 72 4.51 -16.23 -9.98
CA GLY A 72 4.06 -15.88 -8.63
C GLY A 72 4.02 -14.38 -8.34
N ALA A 73 4.70 -13.56 -9.14
CA ALA A 73 4.61 -12.10 -9.07
C ALA A 73 3.30 -11.61 -9.70
N GLN A 74 2.47 -10.95 -8.91
CA GLN A 74 1.13 -10.55 -9.32
C GLN A 74 0.88 -9.06 -9.12
N ALA A 75 0.20 -8.46 -10.09
CA ALA A 75 -0.24 -7.07 -10.01
C ALA A 75 -1.51 -6.81 -10.83
N TYR A 76 -2.18 -5.71 -10.50
CA TYR A 76 -3.25 -5.13 -11.29
C TYR A 76 -2.86 -3.78 -11.84
N ARG A 77 -3.34 -3.45 -13.03
CA ARG A 77 -3.51 -2.08 -13.51
C ARG A 77 -4.99 -1.72 -13.45
N PHE A 78 -5.32 -0.72 -12.64
CA PHE A 78 -6.65 -0.10 -12.63
C PHE A 78 -6.60 1.25 -13.33
N ARG A 79 -7.58 1.53 -14.21
CA ARG A 79 -7.59 2.76 -15.00
C ARG A 79 -9.00 3.35 -15.10
N ASN A 80 -9.06 4.68 -15.05
CA ASN A 80 -10.23 5.47 -15.46
C ASN A 80 -9.77 6.55 -16.45
N GLN A 81 -10.64 7.52 -16.76
CA GLN A 81 -10.32 8.60 -17.69
C GLN A 81 -9.29 9.62 -17.16
N TYR A 82 -8.98 9.61 -15.85
CA TYR A 82 -8.11 10.58 -15.20
C TYR A 82 -6.77 10.00 -14.76
N ASP A 83 -6.73 8.74 -14.31
CA ASP A 83 -5.59 8.15 -13.63
C ASP A 83 -5.38 6.67 -14.00
N CYS A 84 -4.13 6.25 -13.88
CA CYS A 84 -3.70 4.87 -14.00
C CYS A 84 -2.99 4.44 -12.70
N VAL A 85 -3.33 3.26 -12.18
CA VAL A 85 -2.79 2.75 -10.91
C VAL A 85 -2.26 1.35 -11.10
N ILE A 86 -0.98 1.14 -10.76
CA ILE A 86 -0.40 -0.20 -10.60
C ILE A 86 -0.47 -0.61 -9.14
N VAL A 87 -1.06 -1.77 -8.87
CA VAL A 87 -1.18 -2.32 -7.52
C VAL A 87 -0.57 -3.71 -7.49
N CYS A 88 0.53 -3.88 -6.76
CA CYS A 88 1.17 -5.18 -6.61
C CYS A 88 0.51 -5.96 -5.45
N ARG A 89 0.18 -7.22 -5.69
CA ARG A 89 -0.33 -8.14 -4.66
C ARG A 89 0.82 -8.55 -3.74
N GLY A 90 0.54 -8.71 -2.45
CA GLY A 90 1.46 -9.35 -1.52
C GLY A 90 1.22 -10.85 -1.38
N THR A 91 1.95 -11.50 -0.48
CA THR A 91 1.69 -12.90 -0.09
C THR A 91 0.69 -12.96 1.06
N GLU A 92 0.12 -14.14 1.28
CA GLU A 92 -0.74 -14.39 2.43
C GLU A 92 0.07 -14.52 3.74
N PRO A 93 -0.53 -14.31 4.93
CA PRO A 93 0.20 -14.36 6.20
C PRO A 93 0.90 -15.70 6.50
N THR A 94 0.36 -16.82 6.01
CA THR A 94 0.96 -18.15 6.12
C THR A 94 2.23 -18.25 5.30
N GLU A 95 2.16 -17.89 4.02
CA GLU A 95 3.31 -17.80 3.11
C GLU A 95 4.33 -16.75 3.58
N TRP A 96 3.89 -15.71 4.27
CA TRP A 96 4.78 -14.70 4.80
C TRP A 96 5.70 -15.22 5.91
N ASN A 97 5.26 -16.19 6.72
CA ASN A 97 6.17 -16.80 7.71
C ASN A 97 7.34 -17.50 7.01
N ASP A 98 7.06 -18.14 5.87
CA ASP A 98 8.07 -18.78 5.04
C ASP A 98 8.98 -17.72 4.40
N VAL A 99 8.39 -16.65 3.82
CA VAL A 99 9.15 -15.51 3.26
C VAL A 99 10.03 -14.84 4.32
N LYS A 100 9.59 -14.76 5.58
CA LYS A 100 10.39 -14.19 6.68
C LYS A 100 11.55 -15.11 7.07
N ALA A 101 11.33 -16.42 7.08
CA ALA A 101 12.39 -17.40 7.31
C ALA A 101 13.45 -17.31 6.19
N ASP A 102 13.00 -17.21 4.94
CA ASP A 102 13.86 -17.10 3.76
C ASP A 102 14.56 -15.73 3.67
N ALA A 103 13.89 -14.63 4.03
CA ALA A 103 14.48 -13.29 4.06
C ALA A 103 15.57 -13.16 5.15
N ASN A 104 15.51 -13.99 6.20
CA ASN A 104 16.61 -14.11 7.16
C ASN A 104 17.80 -14.90 6.61
N ALA A 105 17.57 -15.79 5.63
CA ALA A 105 18.58 -16.69 5.07
C ALA A 105 19.22 -16.18 3.76
N VAL A 106 18.52 -15.37 2.96
CA VAL A 106 18.94 -15.01 1.60
C VAL A 106 19.25 -13.52 1.49
N THR A 107 20.50 -13.15 1.78
CA THR A 107 21.06 -11.86 1.37
C THR A 107 21.86 -12.05 0.09
N VAL A 108 21.20 -12.28 -1.04
CA VAL A 108 21.87 -12.23 -2.35
C VAL A 108 21.68 -10.83 -2.92
N LEU A 109 22.80 -10.22 -3.30
CA LEU A 109 22.93 -8.81 -3.61
C LEU A 109 22.56 -8.57 -5.07
N ALA A 110 21.48 -7.84 -5.34
CA ALA A 110 21.29 -7.27 -6.68
C ALA A 110 22.15 -6.00 -6.79
N GLU A 111 23.19 -6.03 -7.62
CA GLU A 111 24.05 -4.88 -7.91
C GLU A 111 23.28 -3.88 -8.78
N THR A 112 22.69 -2.88 -8.13
CA THR A 112 22.16 -1.66 -8.77
C THR A 112 22.85 -0.44 -8.16
N ILE A 113 22.37 0.78 -8.41
CA ILE A 113 22.81 1.97 -7.68
C ILE A 113 22.29 1.87 -6.23
N GLY A 114 22.97 1.04 -5.43
CA GLY A 114 22.54 0.55 -4.13
C GLY A 114 22.19 -0.94 -4.10
N ARG A 115 21.90 -1.45 -2.90
CA ARG A 115 21.54 -2.84 -2.65
C ARG A 115 20.04 -2.95 -2.46
N VAL A 116 19.41 -3.89 -3.15
CA VAL A 116 17.98 -4.24 -3.04
C VAL A 116 17.88 -5.68 -2.55
N HIS A 117 16.82 -6.01 -1.81
CA HIS A 117 16.52 -7.39 -1.45
C HIS A 117 16.33 -8.25 -2.70
N SER A 118 17.09 -9.35 -2.84
CA SER A 118 17.04 -10.23 -4.03
C SER A 118 15.67 -10.78 -4.30
N GLY A 119 14.96 -11.26 -3.27
CA GLY A 119 13.61 -11.83 -3.42
C GLY A 119 12.68 -10.85 -4.12
N PHE A 120 12.48 -9.66 -3.54
CA PHE A 120 11.63 -8.62 -4.12
C PHE A 120 12.09 -8.19 -5.52
N ASN A 121 13.41 -8.09 -5.74
CA ASN A 121 13.94 -7.70 -7.04
C ASN A 121 13.73 -8.78 -8.12
N ARG A 122 13.74 -10.07 -7.74
CA ARG A 122 13.45 -11.20 -8.63
C ARG A 122 11.99 -11.16 -9.08
N GLU A 123 11.05 -11.08 -8.15
CA GLU A 123 9.61 -10.95 -8.46
C GLU A 123 9.35 -9.81 -9.46
N VAL A 124 10.00 -8.66 -9.24
CA VAL A 124 9.84 -7.50 -10.13
C VAL A 124 10.63 -7.66 -11.44
N ASN A 125 11.70 -8.44 -11.51
CA ASN A 125 12.36 -8.75 -12.78
C ASN A 125 11.44 -9.48 -13.74
N ASP A 126 10.64 -10.41 -13.22
CA ASP A 126 9.74 -11.21 -14.03
C ASP A 126 8.49 -10.40 -14.43
N LEU A 127 8.01 -9.56 -13.52
CA LEU A 127 6.81 -8.75 -13.72
C LEU A 127 7.06 -7.44 -14.50
N TRP A 128 8.21 -6.80 -14.37
CA TRP A 128 8.45 -5.46 -14.92
C TRP A 128 8.33 -5.39 -16.45
N PRO A 129 8.88 -6.32 -17.25
CA PRO A 129 8.80 -6.23 -18.72
C PRO A 129 7.37 -6.18 -19.25
N ILE A 130 6.43 -6.89 -18.61
CA ILE A 130 5.01 -6.87 -19.02
C ILE A 130 4.29 -5.60 -18.54
N LEU A 131 4.63 -5.10 -17.36
CA LEU A 131 4.12 -3.81 -16.87
C LEU A 131 4.62 -2.64 -17.74
N GLU A 132 5.90 -2.62 -18.07
CA GLU A 132 6.51 -1.57 -18.90
C GLU A 132 5.85 -1.51 -20.28
N ARG A 133 5.59 -2.66 -20.92
CA ARG A 133 4.84 -2.70 -22.18
C ARG A 133 3.41 -2.18 -22.02
N ALA A 134 2.71 -2.57 -20.96
CA ALA A 134 1.34 -2.11 -20.70
C ALA A 134 1.24 -0.62 -20.31
N LEU A 135 2.37 0.00 -19.96
CA LEU A 135 2.49 1.41 -19.61
C LEU A 135 3.12 2.26 -20.71
N ALA A 136 3.61 1.65 -21.80
CA ALA A 136 4.32 2.35 -22.88
C ALA A 136 3.51 3.50 -23.51
N GLU A 137 2.19 3.30 -23.62
CA GLU A 137 1.24 4.27 -24.20
C GLU A 137 0.42 5.00 -23.11
N ASN A 138 0.80 4.88 -21.84
CA ASN A 138 0.06 5.53 -20.76
C ASN A 138 0.46 7.01 -20.63
N GLU A 139 -0.46 7.90 -20.94
CA GLU A 139 -0.31 9.35 -20.76
C GLU A 139 -0.99 9.88 -19.49
N LEU A 140 -1.72 9.04 -18.76
CA LEU A 140 -2.42 9.44 -17.52
C LEU A 140 -1.44 9.47 -16.33
N PRO A 141 -1.66 10.35 -15.33
CA PRO A 141 -0.99 10.27 -14.03
C PRO A 141 -0.92 8.84 -13.50
N LEU A 142 0.31 8.39 -13.22
CA LEU A 142 0.60 7.01 -12.84
C LEU A 142 0.88 6.90 -11.33
N TRP A 143 0.15 6.04 -10.66
CA TRP A 143 0.27 5.79 -9.23
C TRP A 143 0.67 4.35 -8.96
N PHE A 144 1.38 4.13 -7.86
CA PHE A 144 1.79 2.81 -7.41
C PHE A 144 1.28 2.53 -6.01
N ALA A 145 0.78 1.33 -5.78
CA ALA A 145 0.37 0.90 -4.45
C ALA A 145 0.66 -0.58 -4.19
N GLY A 146 0.68 -0.96 -2.91
CA GLY A 146 0.78 -2.35 -2.53
C GLY A 146 0.81 -2.55 -1.01
N HIS A 147 0.38 -3.73 -0.60
CA HIS A 147 0.39 -4.17 0.79
C HIS A 147 1.44 -5.27 1.00
N SER A 148 2.10 -5.30 2.17
CA SER A 148 3.09 -6.32 2.54
C SER A 148 4.21 -6.45 1.49
N LEU A 149 4.50 -7.67 0.99
CA LEU A 149 5.38 -7.94 -0.15
C LEU A 149 5.03 -7.05 -1.36
N GLY A 150 3.75 -6.87 -1.67
CA GLY A 150 3.30 -6.02 -2.77
C GLY A 150 3.73 -4.57 -2.60
N GLY A 151 3.85 -4.07 -1.37
CA GLY A 151 4.42 -2.75 -1.11
C GLY A 151 5.92 -2.66 -1.45
N ALA A 152 6.65 -3.75 -1.25
CA ALA A 152 8.06 -3.84 -1.64
C ALA A 152 8.20 -3.84 -3.16
N MET A 153 7.41 -4.67 -3.84
CA MET A 153 7.35 -4.74 -5.31
C MET A 153 6.97 -3.40 -5.92
N ALA A 154 5.90 -2.77 -5.43
CA ALA A 154 5.45 -1.45 -5.88
C ALA A 154 6.53 -0.37 -5.75
N THR A 155 7.35 -0.44 -4.69
CA THR A 155 8.49 0.45 -4.51
C THR A 155 9.55 0.28 -5.60
N ILE A 156 9.87 -0.97 -5.96
CA ILE A 156 10.84 -1.27 -7.02
C ILE A 156 10.25 -0.88 -8.39
N CYS A 157 8.98 -1.22 -8.67
CA CYS A 157 8.28 -0.84 -9.90
C CYS A 157 8.25 0.68 -10.09
N ALA A 158 7.88 1.45 -9.06
CA ALA A 158 7.86 2.91 -9.14
C ALA A 158 9.26 3.49 -9.43
N ARG A 159 10.31 2.92 -8.82
CA ARG A 159 11.70 3.35 -9.10
C ARG A 159 12.13 3.00 -10.52
N ARG A 160 11.81 1.79 -11.01
CA ARG A 160 12.10 1.39 -12.40
C ARG A 160 11.36 2.27 -13.39
N CYS A 161 10.09 2.58 -13.14
CA CYS A 161 9.30 3.51 -13.95
C CYS A 161 9.97 4.88 -14.06
N LYS A 162 10.48 5.41 -12.95
CA LYS A 162 11.15 6.71 -12.95
C LYS A 162 12.53 6.71 -13.63
N LEU A 163 13.15 5.53 -13.75
CA LEU A 163 14.46 5.37 -14.39
C LEU A 163 14.36 4.80 -15.81
N SER A 164 13.17 4.42 -16.26
CA SER A 164 12.94 3.86 -17.59
C SER A 164 12.75 4.96 -18.63
N ARG A 165 12.51 4.55 -19.87
CA ARG A 165 12.21 5.45 -21.00
C ARG A 165 10.72 5.75 -21.14
N LEU A 166 9.91 5.38 -20.15
CA LEU A 166 8.48 5.71 -20.14
C LEU A 166 8.32 7.23 -20.06
N THR A 167 7.31 7.75 -20.74
CA THR A 167 7.00 9.19 -20.77
C THR A 167 6.41 9.68 -19.45
N VAL A 168 5.70 8.80 -18.74
CA VAL A 168 5.04 9.11 -17.47
C VAL A 168 5.97 8.82 -16.28
N GLU A 169 6.09 9.79 -15.38
CA GLU A 169 6.71 9.59 -14.07
C GLU A 169 5.67 9.16 -13.01
N PRO A 170 6.08 8.42 -11.97
CA PRO A 170 5.22 8.12 -10.83
C PRO A 170 4.75 9.40 -10.11
N ALA A 171 3.45 9.66 -10.11
CA ALA A 171 2.82 10.75 -9.37
C ALA A 171 2.83 10.50 -7.85
N GLY A 172 2.79 9.23 -7.43
CA GLY A 172 2.91 8.85 -6.03
C GLY A 172 2.96 7.35 -5.80
N LEU A 173 3.54 6.97 -4.66
CA LEU A 173 3.66 5.60 -4.18
C LEU A 173 3.03 5.49 -2.79
N PHE A 174 2.16 4.50 -2.59
CA PHE A 174 1.47 4.25 -1.33
C PHE A 174 1.63 2.80 -0.90
N THR A 175 2.30 2.59 0.22
CA THR A 175 2.61 1.23 0.68
C THR A 175 2.08 1.00 2.09
N TYR A 176 1.50 -0.17 2.34
CA TYR A 176 0.88 -0.54 3.62
C TYR A 176 1.58 -1.77 4.18
N GLY A 177 2.04 -1.71 5.44
CA GLY A 177 2.73 -2.85 6.05
C GLY A 177 3.99 -3.30 5.28
N SER A 178 4.61 -2.42 4.49
CA SER A 178 5.70 -2.82 3.59
C SER A 178 7.03 -3.04 4.32
N PRO A 179 7.79 -4.10 3.97
CA PRO A 179 9.13 -4.33 4.49
C PRO A 179 10.15 -3.32 3.95
N ARG A 180 11.37 -3.32 4.49
CA ARG A 180 12.47 -2.52 3.93
C ARG A 180 12.93 -3.13 2.61
N VAL A 181 13.05 -2.31 1.58
CA VAL A 181 13.32 -2.77 0.21
C VAL A 181 14.81 -2.81 -0.12
N GLY A 182 15.58 -1.82 0.36
CA GLY A 182 16.99 -1.70 0.01
C GLY A 182 17.78 -0.86 1.00
N ASN A 183 19.06 -0.66 0.68
CA ASN A 183 19.98 0.13 1.51
C ASN A 183 19.79 1.64 1.33
N ARG A 184 20.55 2.43 2.10
CA ARG A 184 20.52 3.91 2.03
C ARG A 184 20.77 4.45 0.61
N ALA A 185 21.73 3.88 -0.11
CA ALA A 185 22.03 4.29 -1.47
C ALA A 185 20.82 4.08 -2.39
N TYR A 186 20.20 2.89 -2.34
CA TYR A 186 19.03 2.57 -3.14
C TYR A 186 17.85 3.50 -2.85
N VAL A 187 17.50 3.69 -1.56
CA VAL A 187 16.32 4.50 -1.21
C VAL A 187 16.52 6.00 -1.53
N ASN A 188 17.75 6.50 -1.50
CA ASN A 188 18.06 7.90 -1.76
C ASN A 188 18.35 8.20 -3.24
N HIS A 189 18.70 7.19 -4.04
CA HIS A 189 19.13 7.35 -5.42
C HIS A 189 18.06 8.01 -6.30
N CYS A 190 16.80 7.64 -6.08
CA CYS A 190 15.66 8.18 -6.81
C CYS A 190 14.58 8.64 -5.81
N GLN A 191 14.27 9.94 -5.84
CA GLN A 191 13.26 10.52 -4.95
C GLN A 191 11.86 10.26 -5.53
N LEU A 192 11.04 9.56 -4.75
CA LEU A 192 9.63 9.30 -5.04
C LEU A 192 8.76 10.00 -4.00
N VAL A 193 7.60 10.49 -4.44
CA VAL A 193 6.54 10.92 -3.54
C VAL A 193 5.91 9.68 -2.91
N HIS A 194 6.51 9.21 -1.81
CA HIS A 194 6.20 7.93 -1.19
C HIS A 194 5.61 8.11 0.21
N PHE A 195 4.40 7.58 0.42
CA PHE A 195 3.73 7.51 1.72
C PHE A 195 3.68 6.06 2.19
N ARG A 196 4.33 5.79 3.32
CA ARG A 196 4.44 4.45 3.89
C ARG A 196 3.66 4.34 5.18
N TRP A 197 2.59 3.57 5.15
CA TRP A 197 1.74 3.33 6.30
C TRP A 197 2.27 2.20 7.18
N VAL A 198 2.32 2.46 8.49
CA VAL A 198 2.77 1.54 9.53
C VAL A 198 1.72 1.47 10.61
N ASN A 199 1.22 0.26 10.88
CA ASN A 199 0.30 0.02 11.96
C ASN A 199 1.03 -0.56 13.19
N ASN A 200 1.15 0.26 14.24
CA ASN A 200 1.58 -0.13 15.58
C ASN A 200 2.70 -1.21 15.63
N ASN A 201 2.33 -2.48 15.88
CA ASN A 201 3.24 -3.61 16.09
C ASN A 201 3.38 -4.53 14.89
N ASP A 202 2.97 -4.07 13.70
CA ASP A 202 3.26 -4.72 12.43
C ASP A 202 4.79 -4.98 12.30
N ILE A 203 5.13 -6.27 12.33
CA ILE A 203 6.50 -6.76 12.29
C ILE A 203 7.10 -6.70 10.88
N VAL A 204 6.26 -6.71 9.84
CA VAL A 204 6.71 -6.70 8.44
C VAL A 204 7.47 -5.43 8.13
N THR A 205 6.97 -4.31 8.67
CA THR A 205 7.64 -3.00 8.54
C THR A 205 9.02 -2.93 9.21
N ARG A 206 9.44 -3.99 9.92
CA ARG A 206 10.70 -4.07 10.66
C ARG A 206 11.69 -5.06 10.06
N VAL A 207 11.31 -5.77 9.00
CA VAL A 207 12.20 -6.67 8.27
C VAL A 207 12.48 -6.16 6.85
N PRO A 208 13.66 -6.43 6.28
CA PRO A 208 14.87 -6.88 6.98
C PRO A 208 15.33 -5.86 8.04
N PRO A 209 16.01 -6.28 9.11
CA PRO A 209 16.44 -5.39 10.18
C PRO A 209 17.36 -4.25 9.70
N ALA A 210 17.23 -3.07 10.32
CA ALA A 210 18.02 -1.90 9.91
C ALA A 210 19.53 -2.06 10.15
N TRP A 211 19.94 -2.88 11.13
CA TRP A 211 21.37 -3.16 11.38
C TRP A 211 22.05 -3.95 10.25
N TRP A 212 21.29 -4.53 9.31
CA TRP A 212 21.80 -5.20 8.11
C TRP A 212 21.97 -4.21 6.94
N GLY A 213 21.90 -2.90 7.21
CA GLY A 213 22.08 -1.85 6.21
C GLY A 213 20.80 -1.46 5.45
N TYR A 214 19.69 -2.18 5.64
CA TYR A 214 18.40 -1.85 5.05
C TYR A 214 17.80 -0.57 5.63
N ARG A 215 17.13 0.22 4.79
CA ARG A 215 16.49 1.48 5.17
C ARG A 215 15.10 1.57 4.53
N HIS A 216 14.23 2.35 5.17
CA HIS A 216 12.97 2.75 4.58
C HIS A 216 13.16 4.02 3.75
N GLY A 217 12.43 4.10 2.64
CA GLY A 217 12.20 5.35 1.90
C GLY A 217 10.84 5.95 2.24
N GLY A 218 10.60 7.16 1.72
CA GLY A 218 9.31 7.85 1.85
C GLY A 218 9.00 8.41 3.22
N ARG A 219 7.85 9.06 3.32
CA ARG A 219 7.29 9.60 4.56
C ARG A 219 6.50 8.52 5.28
N GLU A 220 6.87 8.25 6.54
CA GLU A 220 6.11 7.34 7.39
C GLU A 220 4.78 7.99 7.83
N MET A 221 3.70 7.24 7.70
CA MET A 221 2.36 7.55 8.21
C MET A 221 2.03 6.51 9.28
N TYR A 222 1.94 6.91 10.55
CA TYR A 222 1.84 5.97 11.67
C TYR A 222 0.43 5.88 12.25
N ILE A 223 -0.04 4.65 12.45
CA ILE A 223 -1.26 4.32 13.19
C ILE A 223 -0.84 3.81 14.57
N ASP A 224 -1.31 4.49 15.61
CA ASP A 224 -1.00 4.14 17.01
C ASP A 224 -1.74 2.89 17.47
N CYS A 225 -1.37 2.36 18.63
CA CYS A 225 -1.99 1.17 19.21
C CYS A 225 -3.50 1.31 19.43
N LYS A 226 -4.09 2.52 19.34
CA LYS A 226 -5.54 2.77 19.42
C LYS A 226 -6.20 2.97 18.05
N GLY A 227 -5.51 2.69 16.94
CA GLY A 227 -6.04 2.86 15.59
C GLY A 227 -6.08 4.33 15.13
N ARG A 228 -5.29 5.22 15.75
CA ARG A 228 -5.31 6.66 15.44
C ARG A 228 -4.10 7.03 14.61
N VAL A 229 -4.34 7.71 13.50
CA VAL A 229 -3.29 8.31 12.67
C VAL A 229 -2.64 9.47 13.40
N ARG A 230 -1.32 9.40 13.60
CA ARG A 230 -0.54 10.39 14.36
C ARG A 230 0.87 10.52 13.82
N ASP A 231 1.39 11.74 13.84
CA ASP A 231 2.84 11.96 13.83
C ASP A 231 3.36 11.69 15.25
N VAL A 232 4.19 10.66 15.41
CA VAL A 232 4.79 10.30 16.71
C VAL A 232 6.30 10.24 16.60
N ASP A 233 6.97 10.90 17.54
CA ASP A 233 8.43 10.89 17.64
C ASP A 233 8.96 9.63 18.32
N GLY A 234 10.26 9.38 18.18
CA GLY A 234 10.93 8.10 18.50
C GLY A 234 10.55 7.48 19.86
N TRP A 235 10.68 8.22 20.96
CA TRP A 235 10.37 7.68 22.30
C TRP A 235 8.89 7.38 22.49
N HIS A 236 8.01 8.29 22.06
CA HIS A 236 6.56 8.08 22.12
C HIS A 236 6.12 6.86 21.32
N ARG A 237 6.81 6.57 20.22
CA ARG A 237 6.59 5.36 19.42
C ARG A 237 7.00 4.09 20.15
N VAL A 238 8.14 4.09 20.87
CA VAL A 238 8.55 2.95 21.70
C VAL A 238 7.51 2.68 22.78
N VAL A 239 7.07 3.72 23.50
CA VAL A 239 6.03 3.61 24.53
C VAL A 239 4.71 3.10 23.95
N ASP A 240 4.29 3.59 22.78
CA ASP A 240 3.06 3.16 22.11
C ASP A 240 3.10 1.68 21.72
N ARG A 241 4.24 1.20 21.21
CA ARG A 241 4.44 -0.23 20.88
C ARG A 241 4.36 -1.12 22.11
N VAL A 242 5.02 -0.73 23.21
CA VAL A 242 4.97 -1.48 24.48
C VAL A 242 3.53 -1.56 24.97
N ARG A 243 2.78 -0.44 24.93
CA ARG A 243 1.35 -0.42 25.25
C ARG A 243 0.53 -1.31 24.31
N GLY A 244 0.82 -1.28 23.02
CA GLY A 244 0.18 -2.12 22.01
C GLY A 244 0.39 -3.61 22.30
N PHE A 245 1.61 -4.00 22.67
CA PHE A 245 1.96 -5.37 23.04
C PHE A 245 1.17 -5.84 24.27
N PHE A 246 1.18 -5.07 25.38
CA PHE A 246 0.40 -5.41 26.57
C PHE A 246 -1.11 -5.46 26.30
N ARG A 247 -1.63 -4.59 25.41
CA ARG A 247 -3.05 -4.59 25.04
C ARG A 247 -3.43 -5.81 24.21
N SER A 248 -2.55 -6.25 23.32
CA SER A 248 -2.69 -7.47 22.50
C SER A 248 -2.71 -8.72 23.40
N LEU A 249 -1.79 -8.80 24.37
CA LEU A 249 -1.78 -9.87 25.40
C LEU A 249 -3.09 -9.91 26.19
N ARG A 250 -3.58 -8.77 26.66
CA ARG A 250 -4.84 -8.69 27.45
C ARG A 250 -6.08 -9.09 26.63
N ARG A 251 -6.03 -9.00 25.31
CA ARG A 251 -7.14 -9.36 24.40
C ARG A 251 -7.05 -10.80 23.87
N PHE A 252 -6.09 -11.61 24.33
CA PHE A 252 -5.76 -12.91 23.74
C PHE A 252 -5.51 -12.86 22.22
N LYS A 253 -5.18 -11.68 21.68
CA LYS A 253 -4.83 -11.47 20.26
C LYS A 253 -3.32 -11.33 20.14
N ILE A 254 -2.57 -12.41 20.35
CA ILE A 254 -1.09 -12.42 20.39
C ILE A 254 -0.47 -12.36 18.97
N ASP A 255 -1.28 -12.27 17.91
CA ASP A 255 -0.76 -12.26 16.54
C ASP A 255 -0.31 -10.87 16.07
N HIS A 256 1.01 -10.71 15.93
CA HIS A 256 1.64 -9.60 15.20
C HIS A 256 1.11 -9.42 13.76
N PHE A 257 0.45 -10.45 13.22
CA PHE A 257 -0.20 -10.46 11.91
C PHE A 257 -1.57 -9.78 11.88
N SER A 258 -2.23 -9.61 13.03
CA SER A 258 -3.49 -8.85 13.10
C SER A 258 -3.25 -7.38 12.75
N ASP A 259 -2.21 -6.76 13.31
CA ASP A 259 -1.82 -5.38 12.99
C ASP A 259 -1.33 -5.25 11.53
N HIS A 260 -1.03 -6.37 10.86
CA HIS A 260 -0.60 -6.42 9.46
C HIS A 260 -1.78 -6.57 8.48
N SER A 261 -3.02 -6.79 8.92
CA SER A 261 -4.14 -6.96 7.98
C SER A 261 -4.51 -5.65 7.28
N THR A 262 -4.79 -5.70 5.98
CA THR A 262 -5.21 -4.51 5.21
C THR A 262 -6.51 -3.91 5.76
N GLU A 263 -7.39 -4.72 6.35
CA GLU A 263 -8.64 -4.28 6.97
C GLU A 263 -8.40 -3.28 8.12
N GLU A 264 -7.44 -3.56 9.01
CA GLU A 264 -7.12 -2.67 10.14
C GLU A 264 -6.49 -1.34 9.66
N TYR A 265 -5.69 -1.41 8.58
CA TYR A 265 -5.20 -0.20 7.89
C TYR A 265 -6.37 0.62 7.33
N ILE A 266 -7.27 0.01 6.56
CA ILE A 266 -8.44 0.67 5.95
C ILE A 266 -9.32 1.30 7.05
N ALA A 267 -9.66 0.55 8.09
CA ALA A 267 -10.51 1.02 9.18
C ALA A 267 -9.91 2.26 9.89
N SER A 268 -8.61 2.21 10.21
CA SER A 268 -7.90 3.31 10.87
C SER A 268 -7.80 4.55 9.97
N ILE A 269 -7.50 4.37 8.69
CA ILE A 269 -7.38 5.46 7.73
C ILE A 269 -8.76 6.08 7.45
N HIS A 270 -9.80 5.27 7.28
CA HIS A 270 -11.17 5.74 7.07
C HIS A 270 -11.66 6.56 8.27
N ALA A 271 -11.42 6.12 9.50
CA ALA A 271 -11.74 6.89 10.70
C ALA A 271 -11.02 8.26 10.71
N ALA A 272 -9.77 8.31 10.24
CA ALA A 272 -9.03 9.57 10.11
C ALA A 272 -9.59 10.48 9.01
N VAL A 273 -10.00 9.94 7.86
CA VAL A 273 -10.69 10.67 6.78
C VAL A 273 -11.98 11.31 7.31
N GLN A 274 -12.82 10.53 7.98
CA GLN A 274 -14.08 11.04 8.57
C GLN A 274 -13.83 12.17 9.57
N LYS A 275 -12.80 12.03 10.42
CA LYS A 275 -12.42 13.07 11.37
C LYS A 275 -11.94 14.33 10.65
N GLN A 276 -11.15 14.20 9.59
CA GLN A 276 -10.67 15.33 8.79
C GLN A 276 -11.83 16.06 8.11
N GLN A 277 -12.75 15.33 7.47
CA GLN A 277 -13.94 15.90 6.82
C GLN A 277 -14.82 16.66 7.81
N ARG A 278 -15.08 16.07 9.00
CA ARG A 278 -15.85 16.75 10.07
C ARG A 278 -15.15 18.04 10.52
N ALA A 279 -13.83 18.04 10.63
CA ALA A 279 -13.08 19.23 11.01
C ALA A 279 -13.13 20.33 9.93
N MET A 280 -13.02 19.96 8.65
CA MET A 280 -13.17 20.87 7.51
C MET A 280 -14.58 21.48 7.45
N ALA A 281 -15.63 20.66 7.59
CA ALA A 281 -17.01 21.12 7.61
C ALA A 281 -17.29 22.11 8.76
N ARG A 282 -16.74 21.86 9.96
CA ARG A 282 -16.83 22.78 11.10
C ARG A 282 -16.13 24.11 10.84
N ARG A 283 -14.98 24.10 10.14
CA ARG A 283 -14.25 25.32 9.77
C ARG A 283 -15.02 26.15 8.75
N ALA A 284 -15.62 25.51 7.75
CA ALA A 284 -16.44 26.18 6.73
C ALA A 284 -17.69 26.85 7.31
N ARG A 285 -18.26 26.32 8.39
CA ARG A 285 -19.44 26.86 9.08
C ARG A 285 -19.15 28.00 10.07
N ARG A 286 -17.88 28.29 10.40
CA ARG A 286 -17.56 29.40 11.30
C ARG A 286 -17.73 30.73 10.54
N PRO A 287 -18.58 31.67 11.01
CA PRO A 287 -18.66 32.99 10.39
C PRO A 287 -17.28 33.65 10.46
N ARG A 288 -16.85 34.26 9.36
CA ARG A 288 -15.66 35.14 9.38
C ARG A 288 -15.91 36.16 10.47
N ARG A 289 -15.08 36.16 11.53
CA ARG A 289 -15.03 37.29 12.44
C ARG A 289 -14.67 38.50 11.58
N VAL A 290 -15.67 39.35 11.31
CA VAL A 290 -15.41 40.70 10.83
C VAL A 290 -14.51 41.30 11.90
N ALA A 291 -13.27 41.65 11.52
CA ALA A 291 -12.42 42.43 12.38
C ALA A 291 -13.20 43.72 12.66
N ALA A 292 -13.67 43.89 13.89
CA ALA A 292 -14.22 45.16 14.33
C ALA A 292 -13.08 46.17 14.26
N ALA A 293 -13.32 47.23 13.49
CA ALA A 293 -12.44 48.37 13.27
C ALA A 293 -12.15 49.12 14.58
#